data_AF-A0A661KZA9-F1
#
_entry.id   AF-A0A661KZA9-F1
#
_cell.length_a   1.000
_cell.length_b   1.000
_cell.length_c   1.000
_cell.angle_alpha   90.00
_cell.angle_beta   90.00
_cell.angle_gamma   90.00
#
_symmetry.space_group_name_H-M   'P 1'
#
loop_
_entity.id
_entity.type
_entity.pdbx_description
1 polymer ?
#
loop_
_entity_poly.entity_id
_entity_poly.type
_entity_poly.pdbx_seq_one_letter_code
_entity_poly.pdbx_strand_id
1 'polypeptide(L)'
;MEGKDVIAGVVSSRKCSRCGHHEIGIVTAQGDFYPLRPGMYVQVFPSGQKETGHHQPAKEEEPISHDRREKGGGLSSSRLRPWVPEILRRKKRLRLKYGILVSADEGQVDVKTYKIAYIKKLQNLIEKEIYPSLAVILDNFFQSPHLASGDPAEVTINLLRDIGEIRRPVELMVSWLEQKSEDVFEQLIFPFSVEDMESQEEPVSDEEFAKELTELTFEEFLRIL
;
A
#
# COMPACT_ATOMS: atom_id res chain seq x y z
N MET A 1 13.43 -33.46 -5.00
CA MET A 1 12.64 -32.29 -4.58
C MET A 1 12.28 -31.56 -5.86
N GLU A 2 11.02 -31.71 -6.28
CA GLU A 2 10.50 -31.08 -7.50
C GLU A 2 10.62 -29.57 -7.39
N GLY A 3 11.26 -28.94 -8.38
CA GLY A 3 11.28 -27.49 -8.50
C GLY A 3 9.85 -26.99 -8.64
N LYS A 4 9.42 -26.11 -7.74
CA LYS A 4 8.12 -25.47 -7.88
C LYS A 4 8.16 -24.61 -9.14
N ASP A 5 7.36 -24.97 -10.13
CA ASP A 5 7.24 -24.24 -11.38
C ASP A 5 6.83 -22.79 -11.11
N VAL A 6 7.73 -21.86 -11.45
CA VAL A 6 7.45 -20.43 -11.39
C VAL A 6 6.69 -20.05 -12.67
N ILE A 7 5.45 -19.62 -12.51
CA ILE A 7 4.64 -19.12 -13.62
C ILE A 7 4.96 -17.65 -13.82
N ALA A 8 5.59 -17.32 -14.95
CA ALA A 8 5.90 -15.96 -15.34
C ALA A 8 5.11 -15.55 -16.59
N GLY A 9 4.61 -14.32 -16.61
CA GLY A 9 3.80 -13.81 -17.70
C GLY A 9 3.26 -12.41 -17.43
N VAL A 10 2.39 -11.94 -18.31
CA VAL A 10 1.77 -10.61 -18.21
C VAL A 10 0.43 -10.73 -17.50
N VAL A 11 0.18 -9.85 -16.53
CA VAL A 11 -1.13 -9.76 -15.88
C VAL A 11 -2.15 -9.25 -16.90
N SER A 12 -3.22 -10.02 -17.11
CA SER A 12 -4.28 -9.70 -18.06
C SER A 12 -5.66 -10.02 -17.46
N SER A 13 -6.70 -9.51 -18.11
CA SER A 13 -8.10 -9.80 -17.73
C SER A 13 -8.86 -10.36 -18.93
N ARG A 14 -9.75 -11.31 -18.68
CA ARG A 14 -10.66 -11.86 -19.70
C ARG A 14 -12.01 -12.24 -19.08
N LYS A 15 -13.00 -12.53 -19.91
CA LYS A 15 -14.26 -13.14 -19.46
C LYS A 15 -14.09 -14.65 -19.33
N CYS A 16 -14.51 -15.21 -18.19
CA CYS A 16 -14.50 -16.65 -17.97
C CYS A 16 -15.44 -17.33 -18.98
N SER A 17 -14.94 -18.32 -19.70
CA SER A 17 -15.70 -19.05 -20.72
C SER A 17 -16.84 -19.90 -20.15
N ARG A 18 -16.87 -20.13 -18.83
CA ARG A 18 -17.89 -20.94 -18.16
C ARG A 18 -19.06 -20.13 -17.61
N CYS A 19 -18.80 -18.98 -17.01
CA CYS A 19 -19.81 -18.20 -16.28
C CYS A 19 -19.90 -16.73 -16.71
N GLY A 20 -19.01 -16.25 -17.58
CA GLY A 20 -19.05 -14.89 -18.13
C GLY A 20 -18.57 -13.78 -17.19
N HIS A 21 -18.17 -14.07 -15.94
CA HIS A 21 -17.57 -13.07 -15.07
C HIS A 21 -16.17 -12.65 -15.57
N HIS A 22 -15.68 -11.51 -15.09
CA HIS A 22 -14.30 -11.10 -15.37
C HIS A 22 -13.33 -11.83 -14.44
N GLU A 23 -12.30 -12.43 -15.02
CA GLU A 23 -11.21 -13.08 -14.30
C GLU A 23 -9.88 -12.40 -14.63
N ILE A 24 -9.04 -12.21 -13.61
CA ILE A 24 -7.69 -11.65 -13.71
C ILE A 24 -6.69 -12.80 -13.56
N GLY A 25 -5.68 -12.84 -14.41
CA GLY A 25 -4.71 -13.93 -14.46
C GLY A 25 -3.38 -13.54 -15.07
N ILE A 26 -2.44 -14.48 -15.05
CA ILE A 26 -1.14 -14.37 -15.72
C ILE A 26 -1.25 -15.06 -17.07
N VAL A 27 -0.94 -14.35 -18.15
CA VAL A 27 -0.79 -14.91 -19.50
C VAL A 27 0.69 -15.19 -19.74
N THR A 28 1.06 -16.45 -19.92
CA THR A 28 2.45 -16.85 -20.20
C THR A 28 2.86 -16.48 -21.62
N ALA A 29 4.15 -16.60 -21.93
CA ALA A 29 4.65 -16.40 -23.30
C ALA A 29 4.03 -17.37 -24.32
N GLN A 30 3.58 -18.55 -23.86
CA GLN A 30 2.89 -19.56 -24.64
C GLN A 30 1.40 -19.23 -24.87
N GLY A 31 0.88 -18.19 -24.21
CA GLY A 31 -0.53 -17.77 -24.30
C GLY A 31 -1.46 -18.47 -23.31
N ASP A 32 -0.93 -19.31 -22.42
CA ASP A 32 -1.70 -19.97 -21.38
C ASP A 32 -2.14 -18.98 -20.31
N PHE A 33 -3.40 -19.06 -19.90
CA PHE A 33 -3.98 -18.19 -18.87
C PHE A 33 -4.09 -18.90 -17.54
N TYR A 34 -3.43 -18.35 -16.52
CA TYR A 34 -3.46 -18.83 -15.15
C TYR A 34 -4.24 -17.84 -14.28
N PRO A 35 -5.46 -18.18 -13.83
CA PRO A 35 -6.26 -17.27 -13.01
C PRO A 35 -5.61 -17.02 -11.65
N LEU A 36 -5.55 -15.77 -11.23
CA LEU A 36 -5.14 -15.40 -9.88
C LEU A 36 -6.30 -15.70 -8.92
N ARG A 37 -6.00 -16.45 -7.85
CA ARG A 37 -6.95 -16.79 -6.80
C ARG A 37 -6.59 -16.04 -5.51
N PRO A 38 -7.57 -15.75 -4.65
CA PRO A 38 -7.30 -15.29 -3.29
C PRO A 38 -6.26 -16.19 -2.59
N GLY A 39 -5.31 -15.57 -1.87
CA GLY A 39 -4.21 -16.25 -1.19
C GLY A 39 -2.98 -16.59 -2.05
N MET A 40 -2.96 -16.25 -3.35
CA MET A 40 -1.77 -16.44 -4.19
C MET A 40 -0.74 -15.32 -3.97
N TYR A 41 0.52 -15.70 -3.80
CA TYR A 41 1.65 -14.77 -3.81
C TYR A 41 2.05 -14.44 -5.26
N VAL A 42 2.21 -13.16 -5.56
CA VAL A 42 2.63 -12.67 -6.87
C VAL A 42 3.93 -11.88 -6.72
N GLN A 43 4.92 -12.22 -7.53
CA GLN A 43 6.15 -11.45 -7.65
C GLN A 43 6.06 -10.54 -8.87
N VAL A 44 6.09 -9.23 -8.64
CA VAL A 44 6.02 -8.24 -9.72
C VAL A 44 7.43 -7.76 -10.03
N PHE A 45 7.86 -7.96 -11.27
CA PHE A 45 9.09 -7.38 -11.79
C PHE A 45 8.73 -6.06 -12.49
N PRO A 46 9.34 -4.92 -12.12
CA PRO A 46 9.13 -3.66 -12.83
C PRO A 46 9.60 -3.82 -14.27
N SER A 47 8.66 -3.96 -15.19
CA SER A 47 8.95 -3.97 -16.62
C SER A 47 9.21 -2.53 -17.07
N GLY A 48 10.37 -2.30 -17.68
CA GLY A 48 10.56 -1.14 -18.53
C GLY A 48 9.47 -1.14 -19.60
N GLN A 49 8.82 0.01 -19.78
CA GLN A 49 7.74 0.24 -20.73
C GLN A 49 7.93 -0.47 -22.07
N LYS A 50 6.88 -1.11 -22.59
CA LYS A 50 6.38 -0.88 -23.97
C LYS A 50 5.05 -1.58 -24.23
N GLU A 51 4.18 -0.83 -24.90
CA GLU A 51 2.85 -1.19 -25.38
C GLU A 51 2.91 -2.13 -26.61
N THR A 52 1.81 -2.88 -26.77
CA THR A 52 1.15 -3.41 -27.98
C THR A 52 1.91 -3.52 -29.33
N GLY A 53 1.80 -4.69 -29.98
CA GLY A 53 1.97 -4.80 -31.45
C GLY A 53 2.45 -6.16 -31.96
N HIS A 54 1.80 -6.67 -33.00
CA HIS A 54 1.94 -7.99 -33.63
C HIS A 54 3.26 -8.32 -34.37
N HIS A 55 3.51 -9.63 -34.51
CA HIS A 55 4.24 -10.38 -35.56
C HIS A 55 5.79 -10.46 -35.60
N GLN A 56 6.31 -11.58 -35.06
CA GLN A 56 7.07 -12.67 -35.74
C GLN A 56 8.49 -12.43 -36.36
N PRO A 57 9.30 -13.47 -36.65
CA PRO A 57 10.28 -14.05 -35.72
C PRO A 57 11.73 -14.16 -36.28
N ALA A 58 12.60 -14.79 -35.47
CA ALA A 58 13.88 -15.46 -35.78
C ALA A 58 15.18 -14.64 -35.68
N LYS A 59 16.07 -15.04 -34.76
CA LYS A 59 17.30 -15.80 -35.08
C LYS A 59 18.02 -16.29 -33.82
N GLU A 60 18.56 -17.50 -33.96
CA GLU A 60 19.38 -18.29 -33.04
C GLU A 60 20.84 -17.79 -32.94
N GLU A 61 21.59 -18.49 -32.06
CA GLU A 61 23.05 -18.55 -31.84
C GLU A 61 23.57 -17.67 -30.68
N GLU A 62 23.62 -18.19 -29.44
CA GLU A 62 24.60 -19.10 -28.78
C GLU A 62 25.83 -18.35 -28.15
N PRO A 63 26.77 -18.99 -27.42
CA PRO A 63 26.85 -18.87 -25.96
C PRO A 63 28.20 -18.29 -25.48
N ILE A 64 28.23 -17.49 -24.42
CA ILE A 64 29.52 -17.16 -23.78
C ILE A 64 29.45 -17.34 -22.26
N SER A 65 30.40 -18.16 -21.83
CA SER A 65 30.74 -18.68 -20.53
C SER A 65 31.32 -17.68 -19.52
N HIS A 66 31.10 -18.04 -18.26
CA HIS A 66 32.00 -17.95 -17.11
C HIS A 66 32.30 -16.60 -16.42
N ASP A 67 32.05 -16.67 -15.10
CA ASP A 67 32.72 -15.97 -14.00
C ASP A 67 32.51 -14.48 -13.83
N ARG A 68 31.56 -14.14 -12.94
CA ARG A 68 31.80 -13.06 -11.97
C ARG A 68 30.95 -13.20 -10.71
N ARG A 69 31.62 -13.68 -9.67
CA ARG A 69 31.49 -13.30 -8.26
C ARG A 69 30.09 -13.38 -7.67
N GLU A 70 29.92 -14.40 -6.84
CA GLU A 70 29.33 -14.28 -5.52
C GLU A 70 29.74 -12.94 -4.87
N LYS A 71 28.83 -11.98 -4.93
CA LYS A 71 28.72 -10.95 -3.89
C LYS A 71 27.35 -11.16 -3.29
N GLY A 72 27.37 -11.63 -2.05
CA GLY A 72 26.18 -11.89 -1.25
C GLY A 72 25.17 -10.76 -1.41
N GLY A 73 23.96 -11.16 -1.77
CA GLY A 73 22.78 -10.31 -1.72
C GLY A 73 22.56 -9.88 -0.27
N GLY A 74 23.22 -8.79 0.12
CA GLY A 74 22.67 -7.92 1.11
C GLY A 74 21.37 -7.41 0.51
N LEU A 75 20.24 -7.99 0.95
CA LEU A 75 18.96 -7.32 0.90
C LEU A 75 19.23 -5.89 1.34
N SER A 76 19.10 -4.94 0.41
CA SER A 76 19.03 -3.53 0.78
C SER A 76 17.90 -3.47 1.80
N SER A 77 18.27 -3.31 3.08
CA SER A 77 17.32 -2.96 4.12
C SER A 77 16.91 -1.53 3.79
N SER A 78 15.97 -1.40 2.85
CA SER A 78 15.39 -0.12 2.45
C SER A 78 14.98 0.58 3.73
N ARG A 79 15.76 1.60 4.11
CA ARG A 79 15.53 2.35 5.34
C ARG A 79 14.16 3.00 5.15
N LEU A 80 13.21 2.69 6.01
CA LEU A 80 11.91 3.34 5.96
C LEU A 80 12.06 4.74 6.57
N ARG A 81 11.48 5.75 5.90
CA ARG A 81 11.37 7.11 6.44
C ARG A 81 9.90 7.45 6.64
N PRO A 82 9.55 8.19 7.70
CA PRO A 82 8.19 8.64 7.86
C PRO A 82 7.93 9.81 6.89
N TRP A 83 6.69 9.91 6.43
CA TRP A 83 6.28 10.96 5.51
C TRP A 83 4.85 11.42 5.79
N VAL A 84 4.68 12.73 5.72
CA VAL A 84 3.41 13.44 5.72
C VAL A 84 3.66 14.80 5.03
N PRO A 85 2.67 15.44 4.39
CA PRO A 85 2.86 16.81 3.91
C PRO A 85 3.36 17.73 5.03
N GLU A 86 4.33 18.59 4.71
CA GLU A 86 5.01 19.45 5.69
C GLU A 86 4.03 20.31 6.50
N ILE A 87 2.99 20.80 5.82
CA ILE A 87 1.90 21.58 6.43
C ILE A 87 1.20 20.86 7.59
N LEU A 88 1.22 19.52 7.62
CA LEU A 88 0.56 18.71 8.67
C LEU A 88 1.54 18.22 9.73
N ARG A 89 2.84 18.37 9.49
CA ARG A 89 3.90 17.77 10.29
C ARG A 89 3.90 18.27 11.73
N ARG A 90 3.35 19.46 11.99
CA ARG A 90 3.33 20.06 13.32
C ARG A 90 2.30 19.42 14.26
N LYS A 91 1.15 18.99 13.73
CA LYS A 91 0.06 18.45 14.57
C LYS A 91 0.14 16.93 14.69
N LYS A 92 0.34 16.43 15.92
CA LYS A 92 0.42 14.99 16.22
C LYS A 92 -0.77 14.20 15.69
N ARG A 93 -2.00 14.70 15.87
CA ARG A 93 -3.21 14.03 15.36
C ARG A 93 -3.16 13.86 13.83
N LEU A 94 -2.71 14.88 13.10
CA LEU A 94 -2.62 14.83 11.64
C LEU A 94 -1.46 13.93 11.17
N ARG A 95 -0.31 13.98 11.86
CA ARG A 95 0.80 13.04 11.64
C ARG A 95 0.34 11.59 11.80
N LEU A 96 -0.37 11.26 12.87
CA LEU A 96 -0.86 9.90 13.10
C LEU A 96 -1.98 9.50 12.15
N LYS A 97 -2.87 10.42 11.77
CA LYS A 97 -3.99 10.15 10.84
C LYS A 97 -3.48 9.89 9.42
N TYR A 98 -2.63 10.77 8.90
CA TYR A 98 -2.22 10.77 7.49
C TYR A 98 -0.81 10.25 7.22
N GLY A 99 0.05 10.23 8.23
CA GLY A 99 1.46 9.84 8.08
C GLY A 99 1.63 8.38 7.70
N ILE A 100 2.66 8.11 6.92
CA ILE A 100 3.01 6.79 6.37
C ILE A 100 4.51 6.55 6.47
N LEU A 101 4.92 5.29 6.38
CA LEU A 101 6.33 4.91 6.21
C LEU A 101 6.57 4.58 4.73
N VAL A 102 7.55 5.25 4.12
CA VAL A 102 7.94 5.09 2.71
C VAL A 102 9.41 4.69 2.62
N SER A 103 9.82 4.14 1.47
CA SER A 103 11.25 3.84 1.30
C SER A 103 12.06 5.13 1.25
N ALA A 104 13.22 5.18 1.90
CA ALA A 104 14.13 6.33 1.81
C ALA A 104 14.62 6.58 0.37
N ASP A 105 14.59 5.55 -0.47
CA ASP A 105 14.94 5.64 -1.90
C ASP A 105 13.83 6.29 -2.74
N GLU A 106 12.61 6.40 -2.22
CA GLU A 106 11.50 7.08 -2.90
C GLU A 106 11.65 8.59 -2.72
N GLY A 107 11.76 9.31 -3.84
CA GLY A 107 11.91 10.77 -3.89
C GLY A 107 10.66 11.53 -3.40
N GLN A 108 9.89 12.11 -4.31
CA GLN A 108 8.63 12.75 -3.94
C GLN A 108 7.53 11.69 -3.81
N VAL A 109 6.77 11.73 -2.73
CA VAL A 109 5.62 10.84 -2.55
C VAL A 109 4.48 11.33 -3.45
N ASP A 110 4.15 10.51 -4.45
CA ASP A 110 2.99 10.71 -5.31
C ASP A 110 1.74 9.98 -4.77
N VAL A 111 0.62 10.12 -5.47
CA VAL A 111 -0.66 9.48 -5.14
C VAL A 111 -0.54 7.95 -5.02
N LYS A 112 0.23 7.32 -5.91
CA LYS A 112 0.36 5.87 -5.97
C LYS A 112 1.18 5.35 -4.78
N THR A 113 2.33 5.96 -4.53
CA THR A 113 3.18 5.66 -3.38
C THR A 113 2.42 5.87 -2.08
N TYR A 114 1.68 6.98 -1.96
CA TYR A 114 0.87 7.25 -0.76
C TYR A 114 -0.17 6.16 -0.50
N LYS A 115 -0.97 5.80 -1.50
CA LYS A 115 -2.01 4.76 -1.37
C LYS A 115 -1.41 3.42 -0.93
N ILE A 116 -0.31 2.98 -1.55
CA ILE A 116 0.34 1.72 -1.22
C ILE A 116 0.86 1.74 0.22
N ALA A 117 1.55 2.81 0.61
CA ALA A 117 2.10 2.95 1.95
C ALA A 117 1.01 3.07 3.03
N TYR A 118 -0.12 3.71 2.72
CA TYR A 118 -1.27 3.81 3.62
C TYR A 118 -1.95 2.46 3.83
N ILE A 119 -2.12 1.66 2.78
CA ILE A 119 -2.62 0.28 2.90
C ILE A 119 -1.69 -0.54 3.79
N LYS A 120 -0.37 -0.47 3.54
CA LYS A 120 0.63 -1.16 4.38
C LYS A 120 0.60 -0.70 5.83
N LYS A 121 0.39 0.60 6.08
CA LYS A 121 0.20 1.11 7.44
C LYS A 121 -1.00 0.43 8.11
N LEU A 122 -2.16 0.39 7.47
CA LEU A 122 -3.35 -0.26 8.03
C LEU A 122 -3.12 -1.75 8.29
N GLN A 123 -2.49 -2.46 7.35
CA GLN A 123 -2.10 -3.86 7.52
C GLN A 123 -1.24 -4.06 8.76
N ASN A 124 -0.19 -3.24 8.93
CA ASN A 124 0.68 -3.29 10.09
C ASN A 124 -0.05 -2.97 11.41
N LEU A 125 -1.03 -2.05 11.40
CA LEU A 125 -1.82 -1.76 12.58
C LEU A 125 -2.68 -2.96 12.98
N ILE A 126 -3.31 -3.61 12.01
CA ILE A 126 -4.12 -4.82 12.22
C ILE A 126 -3.25 -5.99 12.70
N GLU A 127 -2.07 -6.20 12.10
CA GLU A 127 -1.13 -7.27 12.49
C GLU A 127 -0.66 -7.16 13.94
N LYS A 128 -0.47 -5.94 14.44
CA LYS A 128 -0.03 -5.68 15.81
C LYS A 128 -1.13 -5.93 16.85
N GLU A 129 -2.40 -5.97 16.43
CA GLU A 129 -3.53 -5.97 17.34
C GLU A 129 -3.87 -7.38 17.82
N ILE A 130 -3.24 -7.76 18.94
CA ILE A 130 -3.40 -9.08 19.55
C ILE A 130 -4.49 -9.05 20.65
N TYR A 131 -4.57 -7.96 21.42
CA TYR A 131 -5.52 -7.83 22.53
C TYR A 131 -5.88 -6.35 22.80
N PRO A 132 -7.18 -5.97 22.83
CA PRO A 132 -8.34 -6.82 22.58
C PRO A 132 -8.40 -7.33 21.13
N SER A 133 -9.15 -8.41 20.88
CA SER A 133 -9.23 -8.96 19.52
C SER A 133 -9.79 -7.92 18.54
N LEU A 134 -9.31 -7.93 17.30
CA LEU A 134 -9.76 -7.02 16.24
C LEU A 134 -11.30 -6.97 16.09
N ALA A 135 -11.98 -8.10 16.22
CA ALA A 135 -13.45 -8.16 16.16
C ALA A 135 -14.12 -7.31 17.25
N VAL A 136 -13.58 -7.31 18.47
CA VAL A 136 -14.08 -6.50 19.59
C VAL A 136 -13.84 -5.01 19.31
N ILE A 137 -12.67 -4.65 18.78
CA ILE A 137 -12.39 -3.27 18.40
C ILE A 137 -13.37 -2.80 17.32
N LEU A 138 -13.56 -3.58 16.25
CA LEU A 138 -14.47 -3.21 15.17
C LEU A 138 -15.94 -3.18 15.60
N ASP A 139 -16.35 -3.99 16.57
CA ASP A 139 -17.69 -3.93 17.15
C ASP A 139 -17.89 -2.61 17.92
N ASN A 140 -16.90 -2.20 18.73
CA ASN A 140 -16.95 -0.98 19.53
C ASN A 140 -17.01 0.30 18.69
N PHE A 141 -16.31 0.34 17.55
CA PHE A 141 -16.24 1.54 16.71
C PHE A 141 -17.28 1.56 15.58
N PHE A 142 -17.60 0.40 14.99
CA PHE A 142 -18.38 0.34 13.74
C PHE A 142 -19.51 -0.71 13.75
N GLN A 143 -19.74 -1.42 14.86
CA GLN A 143 -20.70 -2.53 14.94
C GLN A 143 -20.48 -3.59 13.83
N SER A 144 -19.21 -3.76 13.43
CA SER A 144 -18.83 -4.55 12.26
C SER A 144 -17.77 -5.61 12.57
N PRO A 145 -17.97 -6.47 13.59
CA PRO A 145 -17.00 -7.49 13.99
C PRO A 145 -16.69 -8.50 12.87
N HIS A 146 -17.64 -8.71 11.95
CA HIS A 146 -17.50 -9.62 10.82
C HIS A 146 -16.38 -9.22 9.84
N LEU A 147 -15.98 -7.94 9.81
CA LEU A 147 -14.89 -7.46 8.96
C LEU A 147 -13.50 -7.90 9.48
N ALA A 148 -13.40 -8.41 10.71
CA ALA A 148 -12.16 -8.94 11.26
C ALA A 148 -11.78 -10.34 10.73
N SER A 149 -12.58 -10.93 9.83
CA SER A 149 -12.32 -12.27 9.29
C SER A 149 -11.31 -12.22 8.14
N GLY A 150 -10.30 -13.10 8.21
CA GLY A 150 -9.28 -13.27 7.18
C GLY A 150 -7.88 -12.97 7.69
N ASP A 151 -6.93 -12.90 6.76
CA ASP A 151 -5.59 -12.39 7.05
C ASP A 151 -5.59 -10.84 7.12
N PRO A 152 -4.54 -10.21 7.68
CA PRO A 152 -4.48 -8.75 7.82
C PRO A 152 -4.63 -7.97 6.51
N ALA A 153 -4.20 -8.55 5.38
CA ALA A 153 -4.34 -7.93 4.08
C ALA A 153 -5.80 -7.96 3.61
N GLU A 154 -6.47 -9.10 3.75
CA GLU A 154 -7.91 -9.23 3.47
C GLU A 154 -8.74 -8.30 4.34
N VAL A 155 -8.46 -8.26 5.66
CA VAL A 155 -9.16 -7.36 6.59
C VAL A 155 -8.96 -5.90 6.19
N THR A 156 -7.73 -5.49 5.84
CA THR A 156 -7.48 -4.11 5.40
C THR A 156 -8.32 -3.72 4.18
N ILE A 157 -8.43 -4.62 3.20
CA ILE A 157 -9.24 -4.39 1.99
C ILE A 157 -10.72 -4.27 2.36
N ASN A 158 -11.22 -5.17 3.21
CA ASN A 158 -12.61 -5.13 3.68
C ASN A 158 -12.91 -3.81 4.40
N LEU A 159 -12.03 -3.37 5.30
CA LEU A 159 -12.19 -2.10 6.02
C LEU A 159 -12.21 -0.88 5.08
N LEU A 160 -11.28 -0.82 4.11
CA LEU A 160 -11.26 0.28 3.13
C LEU A 160 -12.49 0.27 2.21
N ARG A 161 -13.05 -0.90 1.91
CA ARG A 161 -14.24 -1.04 1.07
C ARG A 161 -15.51 -0.63 1.83
N ASP A 162 -15.63 -1.08 3.08
CA ASP A 162 -16.92 -1.09 3.77
C ASP A 162 -17.03 -0.02 4.86
N ILE A 163 -15.91 0.52 5.37
CA ILE A 163 -15.91 1.57 6.40
C ILE A 163 -15.46 2.92 5.81
N GLY A 164 -16.41 3.84 5.67
CA GLY A 164 -16.19 5.15 5.07
C GLY A 164 -15.18 5.99 5.84
N GLU A 165 -15.19 5.91 7.17
CA GLU A 165 -14.31 6.62 8.09
C GLU A 165 -12.85 6.19 7.93
N ILE A 166 -12.59 4.91 7.63
CA ILE A 166 -11.24 4.39 7.37
C ILE A 166 -10.78 4.75 5.95
N ARG A 167 -11.71 4.79 4.99
CA ARG A 167 -11.40 5.19 3.60
C ARG A 167 -11.19 6.70 3.44
N ARG A 168 -11.88 7.52 4.23
CA ARG A 168 -11.90 8.97 4.06
C ARG A 168 -10.52 9.65 4.12
N PRO A 169 -9.59 9.30 5.04
CA PRO A 169 -8.29 9.96 5.10
C PRO A 169 -7.46 9.76 3.84
N VAL A 170 -7.50 8.57 3.23
CA VAL A 170 -6.77 8.32 1.97
C VAL A 170 -7.40 9.07 0.81
N GLU A 171 -8.74 9.15 0.73
CA GLU A 171 -9.42 9.95 -0.29
C GLU A 171 -9.09 11.44 -0.20
N LEU A 172 -9.07 11.99 1.02
CA LEU A 172 -8.72 13.39 1.26
C LEU A 172 -7.28 13.69 0.89
N MET A 173 -6.33 12.85 1.33
CA MET A 173 -4.93 13.05 0.99
C MET A 173 -4.68 12.94 -0.52
N VAL A 174 -5.34 11.99 -1.20
CA VAL A 174 -5.24 11.83 -2.65
C VAL A 174 -5.77 13.07 -3.35
N SER A 175 -6.95 13.55 -2.95
CA SER A 175 -7.54 14.77 -3.51
C SER A 175 -6.62 15.98 -3.29
N TRP A 176 -5.99 16.08 -2.12
CA TRP A 176 -5.03 17.13 -1.81
C TRP A 176 -3.77 17.05 -2.68
N LEU A 177 -3.21 15.86 -2.86
CA LEU A 177 -2.03 15.64 -3.69
C LEU A 177 -2.28 15.96 -5.17
N GLU A 178 -3.51 15.75 -5.66
CA GLU A 178 -3.89 16.01 -7.05
C GLU A 178 -4.26 17.48 -7.30
N GLN A 179 -5.08 18.08 -6.42
CA GLN A 179 -5.74 19.36 -6.70
C GLN A 179 -5.16 20.53 -5.91
N LYS A 180 -4.60 20.26 -4.72
CA LYS A 180 -4.08 21.28 -3.79
C LYS A 180 -5.05 22.44 -3.52
N SER A 181 -6.36 22.17 -3.50
CA SER A 181 -7.41 23.17 -3.30
C SER A 181 -7.64 23.48 -1.82
N GLU A 182 -7.97 24.74 -1.51
CA GLU A 182 -8.26 25.21 -0.14
C GLU A 182 -9.39 24.41 0.54
N ASP A 183 -10.49 24.13 -0.16
CA ASP A 183 -11.61 23.32 0.37
C ASP A 183 -11.20 21.93 0.84
N VAL A 184 -10.22 21.32 0.16
CA VAL A 184 -9.69 20.00 0.52
C VAL A 184 -8.71 20.14 1.68
N PHE A 185 -7.92 21.21 1.70
CA PHE A 185 -7.02 21.50 2.81
C PHE A 185 -7.78 21.66 4.13
N GLU A 186 -8.86 22.44 4.16
CA GLU A 186 -9.70 22.63 5.34
C GLU A 186 -10.27 21.31 5.87
N GLN A 187 -10.76 20.45 4.97
CA GLN A 187 -11.22 19.11 5.34
C GLN A 187 -10.10 18.22 5.87
N LEU A 188 -8.88 18.41 5.36
CA LEU A 188 -7.74 17.61 5.73
C LEU A 188 -7.26 17.94 7.15
N ILE A 189 -7.28 19.23 7.51
CA ILE A 189 -6.84 19.71 8.83
C ILE A 189 -7.94 19.61 9.91
N PHE A 190 -9.21 19.41 9.56
CA PHE A 190 -10.29 19.27 10.55
C PHE A 190 -9.95 18.22 11.64
N PRO A 191 -10.19 18.52 12.94
CA PRO A 191 -10.94 19.67 13.47
C PRO A 191 -10.12 20.95 13.73
N PHE A 192 -8.87 21.03 13.27
CA PHE A 192 -8.04 22.23 13.39
C PHE A 192 -8.46 23.30 12.38
N SER A 193 -8.27 24.57 12.74
CA SER A 193 -8.38 25.70 11.82
C SER A 193 -7.07 25.97 11.09
N VAL A 194 -7.09 26.83 10.07
CA VAL A 194 -5.86 27.25 9.36
C VAL A 194 -4.92 27.98 10.33
N GLU A 195 -5.46 28.80 11.24
CA GLU A 195 -4.70 29.52 12.25
C GLU A 195 -4.02 28.56 13.25
N ASP A 196 -4.65 27.43 13.59
CA ASP A 196 -4.02 26.40 14.43
C ASP A 196 -2.75 25.82 13.77
N MET A 197 -2.72 25.78 12.44
CA MET A 197 -1.58 25.28 11.66
C MET A 197 -0.42 26.28 11.63
N GLU A 198 -0.70 27.57 11.83
CA GLU A 198 0.30 28.65 11.92
C GLU A 198 1.05 28.67 13.27
N SER A 199 0.67 27.81 14.22
CA SER A 199 1.34 27.71 15.52
C SER A 199 2.86 27.57 15.38
N GLN A 200 3.61 28.21 16.28
CA GLN A 200 5.09 28.21 16.34
C GLN A 200 5.69 26.88 16.83
N GLU A 201 4.91 25.80 16.88
CA GLU A 201 5.41 24.48 17.24
C GLU A 201 6.40 24.00 16.18
N GLU A 202 7.62 23.68 16.61
CA GLU A 202 8.62 23.09 15.72
C GLU A 202 8.15 21.68 15.27
N PRO A 203 8.34 21.33 13.99
CA PRO A 203 8.04 19.99 13.52
C PRO A 203 8.93 18.97 14.24
N VAL A 204 8.35 17.83 14.60
CA VAL A 204 9.10 16.71 15.20
C VAL A 204 10.14 16.14 14.24
N SER A 205 11.20 15.57 14.80
CA SER A 205 12.25 14.88 14.04
C SER A 205 11.70 13.66 13.28
N ASP A 206 12.39 13.21 12.24
CA ASP A 206 12.02 11.98 11.52
C ASP A 206 12.07 10.76 12.46
N GLU A 207 13.02 10.72 13.40
CA GLU A 207 13.12 9.62 14.37
C GLU A 207 11.92 9.57 15.31
N GLU A 208 11.51 10.71 15.86
CA GLU A 208 10.32 10.81 16.72
C GLU A 208 9.04 10.49 15.95
N PHE A 209 8.92 10.98 14.73
CA PHE A 209 7.74 10.71 13.90
C PHE A 209 7.67 9.22 13.49
N ALA A 210 8.80 8.60 13.14
CA ALA A 210 8.85 7.18 12.85
C ALA A 210 8.47 6.34 14.08
N LYS A 211 8.90 6.76 15.27
CA LYS A 211 8.52 6.13 16.54
C LYS A 211 7.02 6.25 16.78
N GLU A 212 6.45 7.45 16.62
CA GLU A 212 5.00 7.68 16.73
C GLU A 212 4.19 6.74 15.81
N LEU A 213 4.59 6.59 14.54
CA LEU A 213 3.92 5.69 13.60
C LEU A 213 4.12 4.21 13.93
N THR A 214 5.23 3.86 14.57
CA THR A 214 5.55 2.48 14.94
C THR A 214 4.80 2.05 16.21
N GLU A 215 4.64 2.96 17.17
CA GLU A 215 3.94 2.71 18.44
C GLU A 215 2.42 2.81 18.33
N LEU A 216 1.90 3.50 17.29
CA LEU A 216 0.47 3.61 17.03
C LEU A 216 -0.21 2.24 16.98
N THR A 217 -1.26 2.07 17.78
CA THR A 217 -2.13 0.88 17.74
C THR A 217 -3.30 1.07 16.79
N PHE A 218 -3.96 -0.03 16.40
CA PHE A 218 -5.12 0.08 15.53
C PHE A 218 -6.27 0.81 16.24
N GLU A 219 -6.49 0.50 17.52
CA GLU A 219 -7.52 1.18 18.31
C GLU A 219 -7.27 2.69 18.46
N GLU A 220 -6.03 3.10 18.74
CA GLU A 220 -5.64 4.53 18.79
C GLU A 220 -5.85 5.21 17.45
N PHE A 221 -5.52 4.53 16.36
CA PHE A 221 -5.77 5.03 15.02
C PHE A 221 -7.26 5.26 14.76
N LEU A 222 -8.14 4.34 15.18
CA LEU A 222 -9.59 4.52 15.03
C LEU A 222 -10.13 5.70 15.84
N ARG A 223 -9.59 5.98 17.04
CA ARG A 223 -10.00 7.13 17.87
C ARG A 223 -9.70 8.50 17.24
N ILE A 224 -8.72 8.56 16.32
CA ILE A 224 -8.30 9.81 15.70
C ILE A 224 -8.90 10.07 14.31
N LEU A 225 -9.61 9.11 13.74
CA LEU A 225 -10.38 9.30 12.51
C LEU A 225 -11.41 10.44 12.70
#